data_AF-A0A933WY18-F1
#
_entry.id   AF-A0A933WY18-F1
#
_cell.length_a   1.000
_cell.length_b   1.000
_cell.length_c   1.000
_cell.angle_alpha   90.00
_cell.angle_beta   90.00
_cell.angle_gamma   90.00
#
_symmetry.space_group_name_H-M   'P 1'
#
loop_
_entity.id
_entity.type
_entity.pdbx_description
1 polymer ?
#
loop_
_entity_poly.entity_id
_entity_poly.type
_entity_poly.pdbx_seq_one_letter_code
_entity_poly.pdbx_strand_id
1 'polypeptide(L)'
;REYVIVGVKTNIPFHQQLLDDPRFVAGQVHTGFLDNDFKMVEPDGHEDDNTVALLVAAVMAHNRRSRNGAQPAVIVGPENNGNWRAAGRDRELAARASASPQGSRWRRSTG
;
A
#
# COMPACT_ATOMS: atom_id res chain seq x y z
N ARG A 1 -13.22 2.90 17.66
CA ARG A 1 -12.80 3.35 19.01
C ARG A 1 -11.29 3.08 19.08
N GLU A 2 -10.46 4.12 19.20
CA GLU A 2 -9.00 3.97 19.22
C GLU A 2 -8.48 4.10 20.65
N TYR A 3 -8.09 2.98 21.26
CA TYR A 3 -7.30 2.95 22.50
C TYR A 3 -6.25 1.86 22.36
N VAL A 4 -4.98 2.25 22.33
CA VAL A 4 -3.84 1.31 22.36
C VAL A 4 -3.38 1.23 23.81
N ILE A 5 -3.73 0.16 24.51
CA ILE A 5 -3.30 -0.06 25.90
C ILE A 5 -1.93 -0.74 25.85
N VAL A 6 -0.86 0.02 26.04
CA VAL A 6 0.49 -0.51 26.23
C VAL A 6 0.88 -0.31 27.70
N GLY A 7 1.03 -1.40 28.46
CA GLY A 7 1.82 -1.45 29.70
C GLY A 7 1.09 -1.31 31.05
N VAL A 8 -0.15 -0.80 31.13
CA VAL A 8 -0.87 -0.69 32.41
C VAL A 8 -2.29 -1.27 32.32
N LYS A 9 -2.63 -2.17 33.25
CA LYS A 9 -4.00 -2.66 33.42
C LYS A 9 -4.90 -1.49 33.86
N THR A 10 -5.82 -1.09 33.00
CA THR A 10 -6.78 -0.01 33.28
C THR A 10 -8.21 -0.57 33.33
N ASN A 11 -9.15 0.20 33.91
CA ASN A 11 -10.56 -0.19 33.95
C ASN A 11 -11.35 0.21 32.67
N ILE A 12 -10.66 0.71 31.65
CA ILE A 12 -11.25 1.13 30.38
C ILE A 12 -12.05 0.00 29.70
N PRO A 13 -11.50 -1.22 29.50
CA PRO A 13 -12.25 -2.29 28.83
C PRO A 13 -13.51 -2.71 29.61
N PHE A 14 -13.45 -2.69 30.94
CA PHE A 14 -14.63 -2.94 31.79
C PHE A 14 -15.73 -1.91 31.54
N HIS A 15 -15.40 -0.61 31.58
CA HIS A 15 -16.39 0.44 31.35
C HIS A 15 -16.96 0.44 29.93
N GLN A 16 -16.16 0.07 28.93
CA GLN A 16 -16.66 -0.09 27.55
C GLN A 16 -17.72 -1.19 27.46
N GLN A 17 -17.43 -2.37 28.03
CA GLN A 17 -18.38 -3.48 28.02
C GLN A 17 -19.62 -3.21 28.86
N LEU A 18 -19.45 -2.55 30.01
CA LEU A 18 -20.58 -2.15 30.85
C LEU A 18 -21.53 -1.19 30.11
N LEU A 19 -20.99 -0.22 29.38
CA LEU A 19 -21.79 0.74 28.60
C LEU A 19 -22.43 0.13 27.36
N ASP A 20 -21.87 -0.97 26.84
CA ASP A 20 -22.44 -1.69 25.70
C ASP A 20 -23.51 -2.74 26.13
N ASP A 21 -23.69 -3.00 27.44
CA ASP A 21 -24.73 -3.92 27.95
C ASP A 21 -26.15 -3.30 27.83
N PRO A 22 -27.09 -3.97 27.12
CA PRO A 22 -28.44 -3.45 26.93
C PRO A 22 -29.21 -3.18 28.23
N ARG A 23 -28.98 -3.96 29.29
CA ARG A 23 -29.64 -3.79 30.60
C ARG A 23 -29.14 -2.53 31.30
N PHE A 24 -27.83 -2.26 31.18
CA PHE A 24 -27.23 -1.04 31.69
C PHE A 24 -27.77 0.18 30.95
N VAL A 25 -27.85 0.13 29.61
CA VAL A 25 -28.41 1.21 28.78
C VAL A 25 -29.90 1.44 29.07
N ALA A 26 -30.66 0.37 29.33
CA ALA A 26 -32.07 0.45 29.70
C ALA A 26 -32.31 0.96 31.14
N GLY A 27 -31.26 1.22 31.92
CA GLY A 27 -31.35 1.68 33.30
C GLY A 27 -31.79 0.60 34.30
N GLN A 28 -31.75 -0.68 33.90
CA GLN A 28 -32.10 -1.83 34.74
C GLN A 28 -30.91 -2.23 35.62
N VAL A 29 -30.50 -1.30 36.49
CA VAL A 29 -29.31 -1.47 37.34
C VAL A 29 -29.70 -1.51 38.82
N HIS A 30 -29.03 -2.36 39.59
CA HIS A 30 -29.17 -2.48 41.03
C HIS A 30 -27.80 -2.74 41.70
N THR A 31 -27.75 -2.69 43.02
CA THR A 31 -26.49 -2.80 43.79
C THR A 31 -25.74 -4.12 43.54
N GLY A 32 -26.45 -5.21 43.26
CA GLY A 32 -25.85 -6.50 42.90
C GLY A 32 -25.69 -6.77 41.40
N PHE A 33 -25.83 -5.76 40.53
CA PHE A 33 -25.85 -5.95 39.07
C PHE A 33 -24.53 -6.51 38.55
N LEU A 34 -23.41 -6.02 39.09
CA LEU A 34 -22.08 -6.47 38.69
C LEU A 34 -21.80 -7.92 39.07
N ASP A 35 -22.41 -8.42 40.16
CA ASP A 35 -22.16 -9.76 40.68
C ASP A 35 -23.04 -10.82 40.03
N ASN A 36 -24.31 -10.48 39.77
CA ASN A 36 -25.32 -11.44 39.34
C ASN A 36 -25.55 -11.45 37.83
N ASP A 37 -25.43 -10.28 37.19
CA ASP A 37 -25.98 -10.05 35.86
C ASP A 37 -24.91 -9.73 34.83
N PHE A 38 -23.86 -9.02 35.22
CA PHE A 38 -22.78 -8.62 34.32
C PHE A 38 -21.63 -9.62 34.35
N LYS A 39 -21.18 -10.06 33.18
CA LYS A 39 -19.95 -10.85 33.03
C LYS A 39 -19.06 -10.19 32.00
N MET A 40 -17.86 -9.82 32.42
CA MET A 40 -16.86 -9.26 31.53
C MET A 40 -16.33 -10.37 30.60
N VAL A 41 -16.36 -10.12 29.30
CA VAL A 41 -15.71 -10.97 28.31
C VAL A 41 -14.29 -10.46 28.18
N GLU A 42 -13.30 -11.25 28.59
CA GLU A 42 -11.92 -10.88 28.26
C GLU A 42 -11.79 -10.90 26.75
N PRO A 43 -11.29 -9.81 26.12
CA PRO A 43 -11.06 -9.84 24.69
C PRO A 43 -10.10 -10.98 24.41
N ASP A 44 -10.53 -11.91 23.55
CA ASP A 44 -9.67 -12.97 23.03
C ASP A 44 -8.39 -12.28 22.54
N GLY A 45 -7.26 -12.53 23.21
CA GLY A 45 -5.98 -11.98 22.76
C GLY A 45 -5.79 -12.46 21.34
N HIS A 46 -5.94 -11.54 20.38
CA HIS A 46 -6.03 -11.88 18.97
C HIS A 46 -4.74 -12.59 18.54
N GLU A 47 -4.75 -13.93 18.50
CA GLU A 47 -3.70 -14.71 17.85
C GLU A 47 -3.51 -14.27 16.39
N ASP A 48 -4.54 -13.65 15.81
CA ASP A 48 -4.63 -13.21 14.43
C ASP A 48 -4.38 -11.70 14.20
N ASP A 49 -3.75 -10.98 15.14
CA ASP A 49 -3.39 -9.56 14.94
C ASP A 49 -2.61 -9.32 13.64
N ASN A 50 -1.74 -10.27 13.25
CA ASN A 50 -1.03 -10.23 11.97
C ASN A 50 -1.96 -10.38 10.77
N THR A 51 -2.96 -11.25 10.85
CA THR A 51 -3.94 -11.47 9.77
C THR A 51 -4.78 -10.21 9.56
N VAL A 52 -5.23 -9.59 10.64
CA VAL A 52 -5.96 -8.31 10.60
C VAL A 52 -5.07 -7.19 10.04
N ALA A 53 -3.82 -7.08 10.51
CA ALA A 53 -2.87 -6.08 10.02
C ALA A 53 -2.59 -6.25 8.53
N LEU A 54 -2.38 -7.48 8.04
CA LEU A 54 -2.16 -7.78 6.63
C LEU A 54 -3.39 -7.43 5.78
N LEU A 55 -4.59 -7.79 6.23
CA LEU A 55 -5.83 -7.45 5.54
C LEU A 55 -6.01 -5.93 5.43
N VAL A 56 -5.82 -5.21 6.54
CA VAL A 56 -5.90 -3.74 6.57
C VAL A 56 -4.86 -3.13 5.64
N ALA A 57 -3.61 -3.60 5.66
CA ALA A 57 -2.56 -3.13 4.78
C ALA A 57 -2.90 -3.35 3.29
N ALA A 58 -3.44 -4.52 2.93
CA ALA A 58 -3.88 -4.83 1.57
C ALA A 58 -5.00 -3.90 1.10
N VAL A 59 -6.03 -3.69 1.92
CA VAL A 59 -7.14 -2.76 1.63
C VAL A 59 -6.63 -1.33 1.48
N MET A 60 -5.74 -0.88 2.36
CA MET A 60 -5.15 0.46 2.26
C MET A 60 -4.30 0.65 1.00
N ALA A 61 -3.48 -0.34 0.64
CA ALA A 61 -2.68 -0.32 -0.59
C ALA A 61 -3.57 -0.23 -1.84
N HIS A 62 -4.65 -1.01 -1.86
CA HIS A 62 -5.64 -0.97 -2.94
C HIS A 62 -6.34 0.39 -3.02
N ASN A 63 -6.82 0.92 -1.89
CA ASN A 63 -7.50 2.21 -1.84
C ASN A 63 -6.59 3.39 -2.23
N ARG A 64 -5.30 3.36 -1.87
CA ARG A 64 -4.33 4.37 -2.32
C ARG A 64 -4.12 4.33 -3.83
N ARG A 65 -4.02 3.13 -4.42
CA ARG A 65 -3.88 2.97 -5.87
C ARG A 65 -5.12 3.47 -6.62
N SER A 66 -6.31 3.12 -6.13
CA SER A 66 -7.59 3.55 -6.74
C SER A 66 -7.85 5.05 -6.57
N ARG A 67 -7.54 5.64 -5.41
CA ARG A 67 -7.73 7.09 -5.16
C ARG A 67 -6.72 7.97 -5.89
N ASN A 68 -5.46 7.55 -5.97
CA ASN A 68 -4.43 8.37 -6.61
C ASN A 68 -4.44 8.27 -8.14
N GLY A 69 -5.46 7.64 -8.74
CA GLY A 69 -5.54 7.43 -10.18
C GLY A 69 -4.25 6.81 -10.71
N ALA A 70 -3.57 6.00 -9.90
CA ALA A 70 -2.33 5.34 -10.26
C ALA A 70 -2.73 4.20 -11.19
N GLN A 71 -3.09 4.59 -12.41
CA GLN A 71 -3.25 3.70 -13.54
C GLN A 71 -2.03 2.77 -13.47
N PRO A 72 -2.23 1.44 -13.56
CA PRO A 72 -1.10 0.59 -13.84
C PRO A 72 -0.40 1.24 -15.05
N ALA A 73 0.93 1.29 -15.03
CA ALA A 73 1.66 1.54 -16.26
C ALA A 73 1.28 0.40 -17.20
N VAL A 74 0.17 0.57 -17.91
CA VAL A 74 -0.16 -0.24 -19.06
C VAL A 74 1.01 0.04 -19.96
N ILE A 75 1.83 -0.97 -20.18
CA ILE A 75 2.72 -1.01 -21.34
C ILE A 75 1.77 -1.06 -22.53
N VAL A 76 1.20 0.11 -22.86
CA VAL A 76 0.54 0.33 -24.13
C VAL A 76 1.68 0.27 -25.13
N GLY A 77 1.54 -0.64 -26.08
CA GLY A 77 2.41 -0.71 -27.24
C GLY A 77 2.59 0.68 -27.86
N PRO A 78 3.70 0.91 -28.57
CA PRO A 78 4.18 2.24 -28.89
C PRO A 78 3.34 2.93 -29.98
N GLU A 79 2.16 3.43 -29.62
CA GLU A 79 1.38 4.33 -30.46
C GLU A 79 1.20 5.68 -29.77
N ASN A 80 2.27 6.47 -29.93
CA ASN A 80 2.41 7.92 -29.74
C ASN A 80 2.20 8.44 -28.30
N ASN A 81 3.26 8.96 -27.67
CA ASN A 81 3.81 10.24 -28.10
C ASN A 81 5.34 10.36 -28.00
N GLY A 82 5.96 10.48 -29.18
CA GLY A 82 7.12 11.36 -29.44
C GLY A 82 8.53 10.81 -29.22
N ASN A 83 8.84 10.26 -28.05
CA ASN A 83 10.23 10.30 -27.58
C ASN A 83 11.10 9.09 -27.99
N TRP A 84 10.50 7.91 -28.20
CA TRP A 84 11.27 6.71 -28.53
C TRP A 84 11.75 6.69 -29.99
N ARG A 85 11.00 7.34 -30.91
CA ARG A 85 11.42 7.50 -32.32
C ARG A 85 12.61 8.45 -32.45
N ALA A 86 12.69 9.48 -31.60
CA ALA A 86 13.85 10.36 -31.53
C ALA A 86 15.09 9.61 -31.01
N ALA A 87 14.93 8.87 -29.90
CA ALA A 87 16.01 8.08 -29.31
C ALA A 87 16.57 6.99 -30.26
N GLY A 88 15.73 6.41 -31.13
CA GLY A 88 16.18 5.45 -32.14
C GLY A 88 17.02 6.10 -33.25
N ARG A 89 16.62 7.28 -33.73
CA ARG A 89 17.35 8.02 -34.79
C ARG A 89 18.71 8.50 -34.32
N ASP A 90 18.82 8.99 -33.08
CA ASP A 90 20.11 9.39 -32.50
C ASP A 90 21.07 8.20 -32.42
N ARG A 91 20.54 7.01 -32.11
CA ARG A 91 21.31 5.77 -32.09
C ARG A 91 21.77 5.33 -33.48
N GLU A 92 20.95 5.51 -34.50
CA GLU A 92 21.28 5.18 -35.89
C GLU A 92 22.31 6.16 -36.49
N LEU A 93 22.17 7.47 -36.22
CA LEU A 93 23.15 8.47 -36.65
C LEU A 93 24.49 8.30 -35.95
N ALA A 94 24.49 7.98 -34.64
CA ALA A 94 25.69 7.65 -33.90
C ALA A 94 26.35 6.36 -34.43
N ALA A 95 25.55 5.34 -34.76
CA ALA A 95 26.04 4.11 -35.37
C ALA A 95 26.63 4.36 -36.76
N ARG A 96 25.98 5.17 -37.62
CA ARG A 96 26.48 5.54 -38.96
C ARG A 96 27.73 6.41 -38.90
N ALA A 97 27.84 7.30 -37.90
CA ALA A 97 29.05 8.09 -37.64
C ALA A 97 30.21 7.20 -37.16
N SER A 98 29.93 6.18 -36.35
CA SER A 98 30.94 5.20 -35.89
C SER A 98 31.30 4.15 -36.94
N ALA A 99 30.42 3.92 -37.93
CA ALA A 99 30.63 2.98 -39.02
C ALA A 99 31.41 3.55 -40.22
N SER A 100 31.95 4.78 -40.11
CA SER A 100 32.93 5.31 -41.06
C SER A 100 34.32 5.44 -40.42
N PRO A 101 35.11 4.35 -40.36
CA PRO A 101 36.56 4.46 -40.24
C PRO A 101 37.11 4.88 -41.62
N GLN A 102 37.58 6.12 -41.69
CA GLN A 102 38.61 6.64 -42.60
C GLN A 102 39.04 5.72 -43.77
N GLY A 103 38.75 6.14 -44.99
CA GLY A 103 39.21 5.48 -46.22
C GLY A 103 39.75 6.42 -47.28
N SER A 104 40.25 7.60 -46.92
CA SER A 104 41.01 8.44 -47.86
C SER A 104 42.45 7.94 -47.95
N ARG A 105 42.79 7.18 -49.01
CA ARG A 105 44.07 7.24 -49.75
C ARG A 105 44.36 5.92 -50.48
N TRP A 106 43.92 5.85 -51.74
CA TRP A 106 44.61 5.07 -52.77
C TRP A 106 44.82 5.94 -54.00
N ARG A 107 46.03 6.49 -54.16
CA ARG A 107 46.62 6.76 -55.47
C ARG A 107 48.12 6.46 -55.39
N ARG A 108 48.51 5.31 -55.95
CA ARG A 108 49.91 5.02 -56.31
C ARG A 108 50.10 5.46 -57.77
N SER A 109 51.15 6.27 -57.96
CA SER A 109 52.16 6.22 -59.02
C SER A 109 51.90 5.40 -60.29
N THR A 110 52.02 6.10 -61.42
CA THR A 110 52.61 5.69 -62.72
C THR A 110 53.06 6.99 -63.38
N GLY A 111 54.23 7.21 -63.98
CA GLY A 111 55.46 6.47 -64.23
C GLY A 111 56.44 7.48 -64.84
#